data_AF-A0A0A2VUZ9-F1
#
_entry.id   AF-A0A0A2VUZ9-F1
#
_cell.length_a   1.000
_cell.length_b   1.000
_cell.length_c   1.000
_cell.angle_alpha   90.00
_cell.angle_beta   90.00
_cell.angle_gamma   90.00
#
_symmetry.space_group_name_H-M   'P 1'
#
loop_
_entity.id
_entity.type
_entity.pdbx_description
1 polymer ?
#
loop_
_entity_poly.entity_id
_entity_poly.type
_entity_poly.pdbx_seq_one_letter_code
_entity_poly.pdbx_strand_id
1 'polypeptide(L)'
;MRLSSWLLAAATAFVMPLAAIAAEGPIWNYTPATVEEEKPYPLKNMLTWKYYKKPTTFYYNLTSDTASDTNWLGVFHDYGGLPVNGTKGMDPALWVYAPGEKGTVRLETEKIPPGPYKAYLMANNSYVPIVPPVDFHTGKQDNVRFHTLIQTIRPARIGEYWTYDMSGMVNIASDVKNFYFLIYCNGDHWAHSTKGGILFGRPTKHSRRPTNLAVKVKTRRGLHHYIEVVIPVRKAHEPLAPRIRVMSLNLWQGGKNVDGFHARQIHQISKADVDVVGLQETEGTHALRLARGLGWYAHQTADVAIISRYPIVETLNTTATTSKAAAVRIALDGDRQQVIVWAAHLSERDSSYGPYGFCFEGKDGAATPRSRIGPGRLADKVPVLLAGDFHSPSHLDYTEASAGMHCGAGAVDWPASRIMAEAGLKDAYREAHPDPVTHPGFTWSIIKKNNTEHGGRPEPQDRIDFVYYAGGGLRVVDSEQWASDIPKPKMFPNHRKNMWPSDHRAPVTTFEFVDSGKG
;
A
#
# COMPACT_ATOMS: atom_id res chain seq x y z
N MET A 1 -26.19 -6.99 -61.98
CA MET A 1 -25.98 -8.45 -61.79
C MET A 1 -24.68 -8.63 -61.02
N ARG A 2 -24.79 -9.20 -59.81
CA ARG A 2 -23.76 -9.69 -58.87
C ARG A 2 -22.82 -8.72 -58.13
N LEU A 3 -23.13 -8.61 -56.83
CA LEU A 3 -22.35 -8.23 -55.65
C LEU A 3 -21.11 -9.12 -55.42
N SER A 4 -20.11 -8.58 -54.68
CA SER A 4 -19.61 -9.10 -53.38
C SER A 4 -18.14 -8.63 -53.15
N SER A 5 -17.88 -7.69 -52.23
CA SER A 5 -17.45 -7.89 -50.82
C SER A 5 -15.94 -8.06 -50.61
N TRP A 6 -15.26 -7.02 -50.13
CA TRP A 6 -14.02 -7.13 -49.35
C TRP A 6 -14.06 -6.14 -48.17
N LEU A 7 -14.45 -6.68 -47.02
CA LEU A 7 -14.36 -6.10 -45.69
C LEU A 7 -13.98 -7.29 -44.79
N LEU A 8 -12.98 -7.11 -43.93
CA LEU A 8 -12.54 -7.90 -42.75
C LEU A 8 -11.02 -8.09 -42.73
N ALA A 9 -10.31 -7.08 -42.22
CA ALA A 9 -9.04 -7.30 -41.54
C ALA A 9 -9.36 -7.88 -40.16
N ALA A 10 -8.88 -9.10 -39.91
CA ALA A 10 -9.17 -9.89 -38.73
C ALA A 10 -8.59 -9.23 -37.47
N ALA A 11 -9.48 -8.85 -36.55
CA ALA A 11 -9.14 -8.69 -35.15
C ALA A 11 -9.02 -10.08 -34.53
N THR A 12 -7.80 -10.62 -34.43
CA THR A 12 -7.51 -11.83 -33.68
C THR A 12 -7.58 -11.51 -32.18
N ALA A 13 -8.77 -11.62 -31.62
CA ALA A 13 -8.96 -11.76 -30.18
C ALA A 13 -8.37 -13.11 -29.76
N PHE A 14 -7.22 -13.10 -29.08
CA PHE A 14 -6.76 -14.28 -28.35
C PHE A 14 -7.71 -14.53 -27.17
N VAL A 15 -8.70 -15.39 -27.38
CA VAL A 15 -9.43 -16.06 -26.30
C VAL A 15 -8.51 -17.16 -25.79
N MET A 16 -7.93 -16.99 -24.59
CA MET A 16 -7.27 -18.09 -23.90
C MET A 16 -8.31 -19.05 -23.29
N PRO A 17 -8.03 -20.37 -23.28
CA PRO A 17 -8.94 -21.35 -22.75
C PRO A 17 -9.12 -21.16 -21.24
N LEU A 18 -10.36 -21.19 -20.76
CA LEU A 18 -10.70 -21.34 -19.35
C LEU A 18 -10.15 -22.68 -18.85
N ALA A 19 -8.93 -22.67 -18.31
CA ALA A 19 -8.54 -23.65 -17.31
C ALA A 19 -8.87 -23.01 -15.95
N ALA A 20 -9.86 -23.56 -15.26
CA ALA A 20 -10.16 -23.22 -13.88
C ALA A 20 -8.94 -23.56 -13.01
N ILE A 21 -8.20 -22.53 -12.62
CA ILE A 21 -7.16 -22.60 -11.59
C ILE A 21 -7.60 -21.58 -10.54
N ALA A 22 -7.78 -22.06 -9.32
CA ALA A 22 -8.40 -21.34 -8.22
C ALA A 22 -7.64 -20.04 -7.90
N ALA A 23 -8.34 -18.90 -7.93
CA ALA A 23 -7.89 -17.73 -7.18
C ALA A 23 -8.19 -17.97 -5.71
N GLU A 24 -7.16 -18.24 -4.92
CA GLU A 24 -7.31 -18.35 -3.47
C GLU A 24 -6.53 -17.23 -2.81
N GLY A 25 -7.22 -16.11 -2.62
CA GLY A 25 -6.70 -14.97 -1.94
C GLY A 25 -7.76 -13.90 -1.78
N PRO A 26 -8.08 -13.46 -0.56
CA PRO A 26 -9.11 -12.46 -0.38
C PRO A 26 -8.63 -11.07 -0.85
N ILE A 27 -9.55 -10.26 -1.37
CA ILE A 27 -9.32 -8.88 -1.83
C ILE A 27 -9.89 -7.91 -0.80
N TRP A 28 -9.12 -6.87 -0.43
CA TRP A 28 -9.46 -5.92 0.62
C TRP A 28 -9.21 -4.47 0.24
N ASN A 29 -10.07 -3.58 0.73
CA ASN A 29 -9.93 -2.14 0.60
C ASN A 29 -9.81 -1.49 1.97
N TYR A 30 -9.04 -0.41 2.08
CA TYR A 30 -9.00 0.46 3.24
C TYR A 30 -9.19 1.92 2.80
N THR A 31 -10.10 2.60 3.49
CA THR A 31 -10.40 4.02 3.31
C THR A 31 -10.12 4.73 4.64
N PRO A 32 -9.27 5.77 4.66
CA PRO A 32 -9.05 6.59 5.85
C PRO A 32 -10.35 7.18 6.38
N ALA A 33 -10.44 7.31 7.71
CA ALA A 33 -11.59 7.97 8.31
C ALA A 33 -11.67 9.44 7.89
N THR A 34 -12.88 9.94 7.71
CA THR A 34 -13.14 11.37 7.50
C THR A 34 -14.00 11.90 8.64
N VAL A 35 -14.08 13.23 8.78
CA VAL A 35 -15.04 13.82 9.71
C VAL A 35 -16.44 13.55 9.15
N GLU A 36 -17.12 12.56 9.71
CA GLU A 36 -18.56 12.42 9.58
C GLU A 36 -19.23 13.17 10.74
N GLU A 37 -20.35 13.81 10.46
CA GLU A 37 -21.22 14.34 11.51
C GLU A 37 -21.77 13.13 12.28
N GLU A 38 -21.31 12.90 13.52
CA GLU A 38 -21.86 11.86 14.38
C GLU A 38 -23.35 12.11 14.54
N LYS A 39 -24.18 11.40 13.78
CA LYS A 39 -25.61 11.35 14.06
C LYS A 39 -25.75 10.72 15.43
N PRO A 40 -26.42 11.36 16.39
CA PRO A 40 -26.64 10.76 17.69
C PRO A 40 -27.40 9.45 17.48
N TYR A 41 -26.69 8.33 17.61
CA TYR A 41 -27.34 7.04 17.72
C TYR A 41 -28.17 7.09 19.01
N PRO A 42 -29.49 6.91 18.96
CA PRO A 42 -30.25 6.76 20.19
C PRO A 42 -29.64 5.55 20.93
N LEU A 43 -29.07 5.80 22.11
CA LEU A 43 -28.39 4.80 22.94
C LEU A 43 -29.40 3.78 23.49
N LYS A 44 -29.95 2.93 22.62
CA LYS A 44 -30.77 1.77 23.00
C LYS A 44 -29.88 0.61 23.44
N ASN A 45 -28.79 0.41 22.71
CA ASN A 45 -27.85 -0.70 22.90
C ASN A 45 -26.43 -0.16 23.15
N MET A 46 -25.63 -0.91 23.93
CA MET A 46 -24.29 -0.49 24.34
C MET A 46 -23.30 -1.67 24.31
N LEU A 47 -22.08 -1.40 23.86
CA LEU A 47 -20.90 -2.25 24.04
C LEU A 47 -19.78 -1.41 24.68
N THR A 48 -19.14 -1.95 25.71
CA THR A 48 -17.98 -1.36 26.37
C THR A 48 -17.00 -2.45 26.80
N TRP A 49 -15.79 -2.09 27.25
CA TRP A 49 -14.77 -3.08 27.60
C TRP A 49 -13.79 -2.55 28.66
N LYS A 50 -13.13 -3.49 29.34
CA LYS A 50 -12.03 -3.23 30.27
C LYS A 50 -10.79 -3.98 29.79
N TYR A 51 -10.04 -3.35 28.90
CA TYR A 51 -8.80 -3.92 28.33
C TYR A 51 -7.74 -4.30 29.38
N TYR A 52 -7.66 -3.57 30.50
CA TYR A 52 -6.60 -3.78 31.50
C TYR A 52 -6.71 -5.09 32.30
N LYS A 53 -7.83 -5.81 32.20
CA LYS A 53 -7.95 -7.16 32.73
C LYS A 53 -7.68 -8.11 31.57
N LYS A 54 -6.64 -8.94 31.69
CA LYS A 54 -6.39 -10.04 30.77
C LYS A 54 -7.00 -11.33 31.34
N PRO A 55 -7.78 -12.09 30.56
CA PRO A 55 -8.24 -11.81 29.19
C PRO A 55 -9.19 -10.60 29.11
N THR A 56 -9.16 -9.86 27.99
CA THR A 56 -9.98 -8.64 27.80
C THR A 56 -11.45 -8.96 28.00
N THR A 57 -12.10 -8.18 28.87
CA THR A 57 -13.50 -8.37 29.23
C THR A 57 -14.36 -7.30 28.57
N PHE A 58 -15.37 -7.73 27.80
CA PHE A 58 -16.37 -6.88 27.17
C PHE A 58 -17.71 -6.99 27.92
N TYR A 59 -18.45 -5.88 27.97
CA TYR A 59 -19.75 -5.77 28.61
C TYR A 59 -20.74 -5.22 27.57
N TYR A 60 -21.91 -5.84 27.47
CA TYR A 60 -22.96 -5.38 26.59
C TYR A 60 -24.29 -5.26 27.32
N ASN A 61 -25.12 -4.38 26.81
CA ASN A 61 -26.50 -4.18 27.24
C ASN A 61 -27.35 -3.88 26.01
N LEU A 62 -28.35 -4.71 25.75
CA LEU A 62 -29.18 -4.73 24.56
C LEU A 62 -30.65 -4.63 24.97
N THR A 63 -31.47 -4.06 24.10
CA THR A 63 -32.93 -4.12 24.21
C THR A 63 -33.45 -5.50 23.81
N SER A 64 -34.61 -5.88 24.34
CA SER A 64 -35.23 -7.19 24.11
C SER A 64 -35.48 -7.51 22.62
N ASP A 65 -35.72 -6.49 21.78
CA ASP A 65 -35.91 -6.63 20.33
C ASP A 65 -34.61 -6.91 19.56
N THR A 66 -33.44 -6.76 20.19
CA THR A 66 -32.12 -7.02 19.59
C THR A 66 -31.33 -8.13 20.28
N ALA A 67 -31.80 -8.58 21.45
CA ALA A 67 -31.23 -9.69 22.19
C ALA A 67 -31.48 -11.03 21.48
N SER A 68 -30.47 -11.89 21.50
CA SER A 68 -30.54 -13.24 20.94
C SER A 68 -29.39 -14.08 21.47
N ASP A 69 -29.61 -15.38 21.64
CA ASP A 69 -28.59 -16.32 22.09
C ASP A 69 -27.50 -16.59 21.04
N THR A 70 -27.75 -16.16 19.80
CA THR A 70 -26.82 -16.29 18.67
C THR A 70 -26.15 -14.96 18.28
N ASN A 71 -26.33 -13.93 19.11
CA ASN A 71 -25.47 -12.75 19.02
C ASN A 71 -24.04 -13.13 19.37
N TRP A 72 -23.07 -12.46 18.74
CA TRP A 72 -21.66 -12.79 18.92
C TRP A 72 -20.77 -11.56 18.79
N LEU A 73 -19.67 -11.57 19.53
CA LEU A 73 -18.65 -10.54 19.50
C LEU A 73 -17.47 -11.02 18.66
N GLY A 74 -17.11 -10.28 17.61
CA GLY A 74 -15.93 -10.53 16.80
C GLY A 74 -14.89 -9.42 16.95
N VAL A 75 -13.61 -9.79 17.00
CA VAL A 75 -12.46 -8.88 17.04
C VAL A 75 -11.75 -8.91 15.69
N PHE A 76 -11.58 -7.73 15.08
CA PHE A 76 -10.96 -7.55 13.77
C PHE A 76 -9.83 -6.53 13.87
N HIS A 77 -8.86 -6.59 12.96
CA HIS A 77 -7.91 -5.49 12.81
C HIS A 77 -8.67 -4.21 12.44
N ASP A 78 -8.30 -3.05 13.01
CA ASP A 78 -8.98 -1.78 12.71
C ASP A 78 -8.74 -1.30 11.26
N TYR A 79 -7.81 -1.95 10.55
CA TYR A 79 -7.38 -1.62 9.20
C TYR A 79 -7.84 -2.62 8.14
N GLY A 80 -8.46 -3.74 8.49
CA GLY A 80 -8.76 -4.76 7.47
C GLY A 80 -9.81 -5.78 7.87
N GLY A 81 -10.64 -6.15 6.89
CA GLY A 81 -11.60 -7.24 7.03
C GLY A 81 -12.79 -6.93 7.92
N LEU A 82 -13.07 -5.65 8.18
CA LEU A 82 -14.20 -5.22 8.99
C LEU A 82 -15.53 -5.63 8.32
N PRO A 83 -16.57 -5.99 9.11
CA PRO A 83 -17.90 -6.15 8.58
C PRO A 83 -18.44 -4.84 8.00
N VAL A 84 -18.96 -4.89 6.77
CA VAL A 84 -19.55 -3.72 6.09
C VAL A 84 -20.97 -4.08 5.67
N ASN A 85 -21.95 -3.31 6.14
CA ASN A 85 -23.37 -3.49 5.79
C ASN A 85 -23.87 -4.94 5.94
N GLY A 86 -23.46 -5.64 7.00
CA GLY A 86 -23.87 -7.04 7.24
C GLY A 86 -23.09 -8.09 6.45
N THR A 87 -22.13 -7.68 5.61
CA THR A 87 -21.30 -8.58 4.80
C THR A 87 -20.02 -8.91 5.55
N LYS A 88 -19.65 -10.20 5.55
CA LYS A 88 -18.38 -10.68 6.10
C LYS A 88 -17.21 -10.06 5.31
N GLY A 89 -16.31 -9.41 6.04
CA GLY A 89 -14.99 -9.09 5.54
C GLY A 89 -14.06 -10.29 5.71
N MET A 90 -13.08 -10.21 6.61
CA MET A 90 -12.20 -11.32 6.96
C MET A 90 -12.82 -12.18 8.07
N ASP A 91 -12.20 -13.32 8.36
CA ASP A 91 -12.42 -13.98 9.64
C ASP A 91 -11.96 -13.08 10.80
N PRO A 92 -12.73 -13.05 11.91
CA PRO A 92 -12.30 -12.35 13.11
C PRO A 92 -11.05 -13.02 13.69
N ALA A 93 -10.13 -12.22 14.22
CA ALA A 93 -8.95 -12.71 14.93
C ALA A 93 -9.33 -13.49 16.20
N LEU A 94 -10.42 -13.09 16.85
CA LEU A 94 -11.04 -13.78 17.98
C LEU A 94 -12.55 -13.56 17.93
N TRP A 95 -13.34 -14.52 18.40
CA TRP A 95 -14.77 -14.34 18.54
C TRP A 95 -15.35 -15.16 19.70
N VAL A 96 -16.53 -14.76 20.17
CA VAL A 96 -17.29 -15.46 21.23
C VAL A 96 -18.77 -15.13 21.14
N TYR A 97 -19.65 -16.06 21.49
CA TYR A 97 -21.08 -15.78 21.63
C TYR A 97 -21.36 -14.79 22.78
N ALA A 98 -22.36 -13.95 22.59
CA ALA A 98 -22.81 -12.90 23.50
C ALA A 98 -24.34 -12.97 23.68
N PRO A 99 -24.84 -14.01 24.38
CA PRO A 99 -26.27 -14.33 24.42
C PRO A 99 -27.10 -13.43 25.34
N GLY A 100 -28.36 -13.20 24.97
CA GLY A 100 -29.33 -12.48 25.79
C GLY A 100 -29.16 -10.95 25.79
N GLU A 101 -29.86 -10.29 26.71
CA GLU A 101 -29.95 -8.83 26.76
C GLU A 101 -28.69 -8.17 27.34
N LYS A 102 -28.13 -8.77 28.38
CA LYS A 102 -26.98 -8.19 29.10
C LYS A 102 -26.03 -9.27 29.52
N GLY A 103 -24.74 -9.04 29.29
CA GLY A 103 -23.74 -10.02 29.66
C GLY A 103 -22.32 -9.48 29.70
N THR A 104 -21.43 -10.41 30.02
CA THR A 104 -19.99 -10.19 30.06
C THR A 104 -19.31 -11.31 29.30
N VAL A 105 -18.48 -10.98 28.32
CA VAL A 105 -17.71 -11.95 27.56
C VAL A 105 -16.22 -11.67 27.69
N ARG A 106 -15.41 -12.71 27.61
CA ARG A 106 -13.95 -12.64 27.73
C ARG A 106 -13.31 -13.16 26.46
N LEU A 107 -12.34 -12.41 25.94
CA LEU A 107 -11.53 -12.81 24.80
C LEU A 107 -10.05 -12.74 25.17
N GLU A 108 -9.30 -13.78 24.82
CA GLU A 108 -7.86 -13.93 25.09
C GLU A 108 -7.03 -13.07 24.13
N THR A 109 -7.21 -11.75 24.19
CA THR A 109 -6.54 -10.76 23.34
C THR A 109 -5.00 -10.78 23.43
N GLU A 110 -4.44 -11.47 24.41
CA GLU A 110 -3.01 -11.75 24.53
C GLU A 110 -2.50 -12.82 23.56
N LYS A 111 -3.40 -13.60 22.93
CA LYS A 111 -3.06 -14.62 21.94
C LYS A 111 -2.98 -14.08 20.51
N ILE A 112 -3.40 -12.83 20.28
CA ILE A 112 -3.31 -12.16 18.98
C ILE A 112 -2.13 -11.17 18.95
N PRO A 113 -1.58 -10.87 17.75
CA PRO A 113 -0.46 -9.96 17.63
C PRO A 113 -0.71 -8.57 18.26
N PRO A 114 0.33 -7.89 18.76
CA PRO A 114 0.24 -6.49 19.15
C PRO A 114 -0.23 -5.60 18.00
N GLY A 115 -1.28 -4.82 18.21
CA GLY A 115 -1.73 -3.84 17.23
C GLY A 115 -3.09 -3.23 17.55
N PRO A 116 -3.62 -2.39 16.64
CA PRO A 116 -4.95 -1.82 16.75
C PRO A 116 -6.03 -2.79 16.26
N TYR A 117 -7.15 -2.81 16.97
CA TYR A 117 -8.30 -3.70 16.75
C TYR A 117 -9.63 -2.98 16.98
N LYS A 118 -10.67 -3.48 16.34
CA LYS A 118 -12.08 -3.14 16.59
C LYS A 118 -12.85 -4.39 17.02
N ALA A 119 -13.70 -4.25 18.03
CA ALA A 119 -14.67 -5.29 18.38
C ALA A 119 -16.09 -4.90 17.94
N TYR A 120 -16.76 -5.82 17.27
CA TYR A 120 -18.13 -5.68 16.79
C TYR A 120 -19.02 -6.69 17.51
N LEU A 121 -20.12 -6.20 18.10
CA LEU A 121 -21.20 -7.07 18.58
C LEU A 121 -22.24 -7.19 17.46
N MET A 122 -22.40 -8.41 16.95
CA MET A 122 -23.14 -8.73 15.74
C MET A 122 -24.37 -9.58 16.04
N ALA A 123 -25.41 -9.38 15.22
CA ALA A 123 -26.71 -10.03 15.40
C ALA A 123 -26.73 -11.45 14.84
N ASN A 124 -27.34 -12.39 15.56
CA ASN A 124 -27.90 -13.64 14.99
C ASN A 124 -27.01 -14.40 13.99
N ASN A 125 -25.77 -14.75 14.36
CA ASN A 125 -24.80 -15.40 13.45
C ASN A 125 -24.54 -14.65 12.12
N SER A 126 -24.93 -13.38 12.02
CA SER A 126 -24.70 -12.51 10.88
C SER A 126 -23.50 -11.59 11.15
N TYR A 127 -23.11 -10.80 10.16
CA TYR A 127 -22.10 -9.75 10.30
C TYR A 127 -22.74 -8.35 10.45
N VAL A 128 -24.02 -8.28 10.83
CA VAL A 128 -24.74 -7.02 11.05
C VAL A 128 -24.43 -6.49 12.45
N PRO A 129 -23.75 -5.32 12.60
CA PRO A 129 -23.47 -4.74 13.91
C PRO A 129 -24.77 -4.26 14.59
N ILE A 130 -24.93 -4.57 15.88
CA ILE A 130 -26.09 -4.15 16.69
C ILE A 130 -25.84 -2.79 17.38
N VAL A 131 -24.56 -2.43 17.53
CA VAL A 131 -24.08 -1.24 18.24
C VAL A 131 -22.85 -0.69 17.53
N PRO A 132 -22.51 0.60 17.75
CA PRO A 132 -21.21 1.13 17.36
C PRO A 132 -20.08 0.23 17.89
N PRO A 133 -19.08 -0.11 17.05
CA PRO A 133 -17.96 -0.93 17.46
C PRO A 133 -17.07 -0.20 18.45
N VAL A 134 -16.22 -0.96 19.13
CA VAL A 134 -15.27 -0.42 20.10
C VAL A 134 -13.82 -0.61 19.64
N ASP A 135 -13.07 0.48 19.64
CA ASP A 135 -11.64 0.53 19.29
C ASP A 135 -10.76 0.15 20.48
N PHE A 136 -9.74 -0.67 20.28
CA PHE A 136 -8.74 -0.95 21.30
C PHE A 136 -7.38 -1.35 20.70
N HIS A 137 -6.35 -1.37 21.54
CA HIS A 137 -5.00 -1.74 21.15
C HIS A 137 -4.47 -2.87 22.04
N THR A 138 -3.92 -3.93 21.44
CA THR A 138 -3.43 -5.12 22.17
C THR A 138 -1.94 -5.05 22.55
N GLY A 139 -1.19 -4.14 21.93
CA GLY A 139 0.22 -3.92 22.27
C GLY A 139 0.39 -3.27 23.64
N LYS A 140 1.63 -3.33 24.14
CA LYS A 140 1.99 -2.65 25.41
C LYS A 140 1.61 -1.17 25.29
N GLN A 141 0.80 -0.69 26.24
CA GLN A 141 0.49 0.73 26.37
C GLN A 141 1.66 1.45 27.04
N ASP A 142 2.80 1.47 26.34
CA ASP A 142 3.98 2.24 26.69
C ASP A 142 3.83 3.71 26.25
N ASN A 143 4.93 4.46 26.14
CA ASN A 143 4.87 5.85 25.72
C ASN A 143 4.44 5.90 24.24
N VAL A 144 3.38 6.67 23.96
CA VAL A 144 2.98 6.99 22.59
C VAL A 144 4.14 7.65 21.86
N ARG A 145 4.33 7.37 20.59
CA ARG A 145 5.27 8.10 19.74
C ARG A 145 4.79 8.03 18.30
N PHE A 146 5.06 9.09 17.56
CA PHE A 146 4.88 9.08 16.12
C PHE A 146 5.96 8.22 15.46
N HIS A 147 5.62 7.60 14.33
CA HIS A 147 6.56 6.82 13.52
C HIS A 147 7.58 7.69 12.77
N THR A 148 7.26 8.97 12.59
CA THR A 148 8.13 10.00 12.01
C THR A 148 7.99 11.31 12.78
N LEU A 149 8.97 12.20 12.66
CA LEU A 149 8.94 13.54 13.26
C LEU A 149 8.30 14.59 12.35
N ILE A 150 8.38 14.38 11.03
CA ILE A 150 7.82 15.27 10.01
C ILE A 150 7.07 14.40 8.99
N GLN A 151 5.90 14.87 8.56
CA GLN A 151 5.11 14.24 7.51
C GLN A 151 4.54 15.27 6.54
N THR A 152 4.88 15.14 5.26
CA THR A 152 4.12 15.79 4.18
C THR A 152 2.88 14.97 3.87
N ILE A 153 1.71 15.60 3.89
CA ILE A 153 0.42 14.93 3.65
C ILE A 153 -0.26 15.48 2.39
N ARG A 154 -1.41 14.89 2.02
CA ARG A 154 -2.12 15.21 0.77
C ARG A 154 -2.35 16.73 0.65
N PRO A 155 -2.08 17.33 -0.53
CA PRO A 155 -2.32 18.74 -0.74
C PRO A 155 -3.77 19.14 -0.48
N ALA A 156 -3.95 20.36 0.00
CA ALA A 156 -5.24 21.05 0.08
C ALA A 156 -5.34 22.11 -1.02
N ARG A 157 -6.56 22.48 -1.42
CA ARG A 157 -6.81 23.56 -2.37
C ARG A 157 -7.62 24.66 -1.72
N ILE A 158 -7.23 25.92 -1.99
CA ILE A 158 -7.98 27.10 -1.55
C ILE A 158 -9.46 26.99 -1.95
N GLY A 159 -10.35 27.09 -0.97
CA GLY A 159 -11.80 27.03 -1.15
C GLY A 159 -12.40 25.62 -1.10
N GLU A 160 -11.61 24.55 -1.15
CA GLU A 160 -12.10 23.18 -1.08
C GLU A 160 -12.03 22.63 0.36
N TYR A 161 -13.00 21.79 0.73
CA TYR A 161 -12.92 21.07 2.00
C TYR A 161 -11.83 20.00 1.92
N TRP A 162 -11.08 19.85 3.00
CA TRP A 162 -9.95 18.93 3.08
C TRP A 162 -9.95 18.20 4.42
N THR A 163 -9.53 16.93 4.42
CA THR A 163 -9.47 16.07 5.60
C THR A 163 -8.34 15.04 5.48
N TYR A 164 -7.79 14.61 6.62
CA TYR A 164 -6.74 13.59 6.72
C TYR A 164 -6.78 12.87 8.07
N ASP A 165 -6.78 11.54 8.07
CA ASP A 165 -6.69 10.74 9.30
C ASP A 165 -5.23 10.48 9.68
N MET A 166 -4.76 11.12 10.76
CA MET A 166 -3.41 10.90 11.28
C MET A 166 -3.36 9.97 12.50
N SER A 167 -4.51 9.43 12.92
CA SER A 167 -4.64 8.67 14.17
C SER A 167 -3.88 7.34 14.15
N GLY A 168 -3.52 6.84 12.96
CA GLY A 168 -2.70 5.65 12.74
C GLY A 168 -1.20 5.90 12.81
N MET A 169 -0.75 7.16 12.81
CA MET A 169 0.67 7.53 12.73
C MET A 169 1.45 7.29 14.03
N VAL A 170 0.83 6.68 15.04
CA VAL A 170 1.41 6.40 16.36
C VAL A 170 1.51 4.90 16.63
N ASN A 171 2.51 4.51 17.43
CA ASN A 171 2.76 3.11 17.80
C ASN A 171 1.65 2.41 18.61
N ILE A 172 0.68 3.16 19.13
CA ILE A 172 -0.47 2.66 19.90
C ILE A 172 -1.78 3.23 19.33
N ALA A 173 -1.94 3.17 18.01
CA ALA A 173 -3.15 3.60 17.33
C ALA A 173 -4.41 2.93 17.92
N SER A 174 -5.56 3.59 17.83
CA SER A 174 -6.85 3.08 18.32
C SER A 174 -6.93 2.82 19.84
N ASP A 175 -5.93 3.25 20.62
CA ASP A 175 -6.11 3.46 22.05
C ASP A 175 -7.02 4.69 22.27
N VAL A 176 -8.22 4.44 22.80
CA VAL A 176 -9.24 5.47 23.09
C VAL A 176 -8.81 6.51 24.13
N LYS A 177 -7.62 6.38 24.71
CA LYS A 177 -7.02 7.36 25.63
C LYS A 177 -5.99 8.25 24.97
N ASN A 178 -5.75 8.08 23.68
CA ASN A 178 -5.00 9.02 22.88
C ASN A 178 -5.93 10.17 22.51
N PHE A 179 -5.51 11.38 22.84
CA PHE A 179 -6.18 12.61 22.45
C PHE A 179 -5.23 13.46 21.62
N TYR A 180 -5.70 13.87 20.45
CA TYR A 180 -4.94 14.68 19.52
C TYR A 180 -5.33 16.16 19.65
N PHE A 181 -4.32 17.02 19.58
CA PHE A 181 -4.47 18.46 19.70
C PHE A 181 -3.59 19.15 18.67
N LEU A 182 -4.20 20.05 17.91
CA LEU A 182 -3.46 21.01 17.13
C LEU A 182 -2.91 22.08 18.08
N ILE A 183 -1.58 22.16 18.20
CA ILE A 183 -0.92 23.14 19.09
C ILE A 183 -0.39 24.36 18.31
N TYR A 184 -0.16 24.20 17.01
CA TYR A 184 0.33 25.25 16.14
C TYR A 184 -0.18 24.98 14.72
N CYS A 185 -0.51 26.06 14.02
CA CYS A 185 -0.85 26.09 12.61
C CYS A 185 -0.36 27.43 12.08
N ASN A 186 0.56 27.44 11.11
CA ASN A 186 1.04 28.69 10.54
C ASN A 186 -0.02 29.31 9.60
N GLY A 187 0.14 30.59 9.28
CA GLY A 187 -0.74 31.28 8.36
C GLY A 187 -2.08 31.69 8.99
N ASP A 188 -3.17 31.40 8.31
CA ASP A 188 -4.53 31.87 8.63
C ASP A 188 -5.35 30.87 9.45
N HIS A 189 -4.70 29.87 10.06
CA HIS A 189 -5.32 28.92 11.01
C HIS A 189 -6.55 28.17 10.47
N TRP A 190 -6.58 27.88 9.16
CA TRP A 190 -7.70 27.23 8.49
C TRP A 190 -7.88 25.74 8.84
N ALA A 191 -6.82 25.10 9.35
CA ALA A 191 -6.80 23.69 9.71
C ALA A 191 -7.14 23.47 11.18
N HIS A 192 -7.87 22.40 11.45
CA HIS A 192 -8.33 21.99 12.77
C HIS A 192 -8.03 20.49 13.01
N SER A 193 -8.16 20.04 14.25
CA SER A 193 -8.01 18.63 14.62
C SER A 193 -9.19 18.20 15.48
N THR A 194 -9.75 17.02 15.22
CA THR A 194 -10.62 16.33 16.17
C THR A 194 -9.77 15.76 17.31
N LYS A 195 -10.43 15.42 18.43
CA LYS A 195 -9.78 14.70 19.54
C LYS A 195 -9.31 13.30 19.15
N GLY A 196 -9.90 12.71 18.10
CA GLY A 196 -9.57 11.39 17.57
C GLY A 196 -8.42 11.38 16.58
N GLY A 197 -7.85 12.53 16.21
CA GLY A 197 -6.70 12.60 15.29
C GLY A 197 -7.08 12.69 13.82
N ILE A 198 -8.25 13.25 13.51
CA ILE A 198 -8.60 13.64 12.13
C ILE A 198 -8.31 15.13 11.98
N LEU A 199 -7.46 15.48 11.02
CA LEU A 199 -7.21 16.85 10.60
C LEU A 199 -8.23 17.24 9.52
N PHE A 200 -8.77 18.46 9.59
CA PHE A 200 -9.75 18.93 8.61
C PHE A 200 -9.77 20.46 8.50
N GLY A 201 -10.34 20.98 7.42
CA GLY A 201 -10.53 22.41 7.24
C GLY A 201 -10.76 22.82 5.79
N ARG A 202 -10.72 24.13 5.53
CA ARG A 202 -10.82 24.70 4.18
C ARG A 202 -9.82 25.86 4.05
N PRO A 203 -8.72 25.73 3.28
CA PRO A 203 -7.76 26.81 3.10
C PRO A 203 -8.40 28.04 2.48
N THR A 204 -7.98 29.23 2.90
CA THR A 204 -8.54 30.50 2.41
C THR A 204 -7.62 31.16 1.39
N LYS A 205 -8.06 32.28 0.79
CA LYS A 205 -7.25 33.09 -0.13
C LYS A 205 -5.93 33.61 0.48
N HIS A 206 -5.78 33.53 1.80
CA HIS A 206 -4.58 33.92 2.54
C HIS A 206 -3.59 32.77 2.75
N SER A 207 -4.00 31.51 2.55
CA SER A 207 -3.16 30.31 2.66
C SER A 207 -2.23 30.14 1.44
N ARG A 208 -1.32 31.10 1.22
CA ARG A 208 -0.47 31.19 0.00
C ARG A 208 0.83 30.38 0.04
N ARG A 209 1.05 29.61 1.11
CA ARG A 209 2.25 28.79 1.36
C ARG A 209 1.82 27.45 1.94
N PRO A 210 2.69 26.41 1.93
CA PRO A 210 2.44 25.20 2.69
C PRO A 210 2.07 25.52 4.14
N THR A 211 1.05 24.84 4.65
CA THR A 211 0.60 24.97 6.03
C THR A 211 1.35 23.96 6.88
N ASN A 212 2.13 24.44 7.83
CA ASN A 212 2.84 23.62 8.81
C ASN A 212 2.04 23.60 10.10
N LEU A 213 1.72 22.40 10.54
CA LEU A 213 1.02 22.12 11.78
C LEU A 213 1.99 21.47 12.75
N ALA A 214 1.90 21.81 14.03
CA ALA A 214 2.42 20.93 15.08
C ALA A 214 1.24 20.27 15.77
N VAL A 215 1.24 18.94 15.74
CA VAL A 215 0.18 18.14 16.37
C VAL A 215 0.75 17.41 17.56
N LYS A 216 0.05 17.51 18.68
CA LYS A 216 0.37 16.84 19.93
C LYS A 216 -0.57 15.66 20.12
N VAL A 217 -0.03 14.50 20.48
CA VAL A 217 -0.79 13.39 21.06
C VAL A 217 -0.56 13.35 22.57
N LYS A 218 -1.65 13.32 23.34
CA LYS A 218 -1.65 13.17 24.80
C LYS A 218 -2.14 11.78 25.18
N THR A 219 -1.43 11.10 26.07
CA THR A 219 -1.84 9.81 26.61
C THR A 219 -2.53 9.93 27.97
N ARG A 220 -3.09 8.81 28.45
CA ARG A 220 -3.64 8.66 29.81
C ARG A 220 -2.67 9.07 30.92
N ARG A 221 -1.35 8.88 30.73
CA ARG A 221 -0.32 9.20 31.73
C ARG A 221 0.13 10.67 31.69
N GLY A 222 -0.50 11.50 30.87
CA GLY A 222 -0.11 12.91 30.72
C GLY A 222 1.15 13.12 29.90
N LEU A 223 1.66 12.09 29.21
CA LEU A 223 2.80 12.23 28.32
C LEU A 223 2.36 12.90 27.01
N HIS A 224 3.28 13.67 26.43
CA HIS A 224 3.06 14.46 25.23
C HIS A 224 4.12 14.15 24.20
N HIS A 225 3.69 13.82 22.99
CA HIS A 225 4.56 13.67 21.83
C HIS A 225 4.06 14.53 20.69
N TYR A 226 4.97 14.91 19.80
CA TYR A 226 4.73 15.91 18.76
C TYR A 226 5.17 15.40 17.40
N ILE A 227 4.50 15.87 16.37
CA ILE A 227 4.85 15.70 14.96
C ILE A 227 4.62 17.02 14.25
N GLU A 228 5.50 17.35 13.30
CA GLU A 228 5.24 18.38 12.29
C GLU A 228 4.51 17.77 11.10
N VAL A 229 3.38 18.36 10.73
CA VAL A 229 2.60 17.96 9.56
C VAL A 229 2.63 19.10 8.56
N VAL A 230 3.07 18.82 7.34
CA VAL A 230 3.17 19.79 6.25
C VAL A 230 2.05 19.51 5.25
N ILE A 231 1.17 20.49 5.04
CA ILE A 231 0.09 20.45 4.05
C ILE A 231 0.49 21.38 2.90
N PRO A 232 0.87 20.86 1.72
CA PRO A 232 0.99 21.70 0.54
C PRO A 232 -0.35 22.35 0.23
N VAL A 233 -0.38 23.66 -0.04
CA VAL A 233 -1.61 24.37 -0.40
C VAL A 233 -1.53 24.85 -1.85
N ARG A 234 -2.53 24.49 -2.64
CA ARG A 234 -2.68 24.86 -4.05
C ARG A 234 -3.66 26.01 -4.21
N LYS A 235 -3.44 26.87 -5.22
CA LYS A 235 -4.43 27.89 -5.58
C LYS A 235 -5.71 27.24 -6.10
N ALA A 236 -6.81 27.98 -6.05
CA ALA A 236 -8.15 27.50 -6.39
C ALA A 236 -8.30 26.88 -7.81
N HIS A 237 -7.41 27.20 -8.75
CA HIS A 237 -7.42 26.67 -10.12
C HIS A 237 -6.22 25.77 -10.44
N GLU A 238 -5.27 25.62 -9.51
CA GLU A 238 -4.09 24.76 -9.73
C GLU A 238 -4.46 23.29 -9.48
N PRO A 239 -3.87 22.33 -10.22
CA PRO A 239 -4.06 20.91 -9.96
C PRO A 239 -3.55 20.54 -8.56
N LEU A 240 -4.20 19.58 -7.90
CA LEU A 240 -3.75 19.09 -6.59
C LEU A 240 -2.36 18.45 -6.70
N ALA A 241 -2.19 17.58 -7.70
CA ALA A 241 -0.98 16.83 -7.97
C ALA A 241 -0.33 17.28 -9.30
N PRO A 242 0.46 18.37 -9.32
CA PRO A 242 1.22 18.75 -10.52
C PRO A 242 2.30 17.72 -10.87
N ARG A 243 2.69 16.90 -9.91
CA ARG A 243 3.61 15.78 -10.03
C ARG A 243 3.03 14.58 -9.30
N ILE A 244 3.48 13.38 -9.68
CA ILE A 244 3.20 12.15 -8.95
C ILE A 244 4.49 11.37 -8.75
N ARG A 245 4.76 10.97 -7.51
CA ARG A 245 5.89 10.09 -7.14
C ARG A 245 5.40 8.68 -6.88
N VAL A 246 5.90 7.72 -7.66
CA VAL A 246 5.47 6.31 -7.64
C VAL A 246 6.62 5.45 -7.13
N MET A 247 6.34 4.57 -6.19
CA MET A 247 7.30 3.61 -5.64
C MET A 247 6.88 2.17 -5.94
N SER A 248 7.84 1.30 -6.25
CA SER A 248 7.68 -0.15 -6.13
C SER A 248 8.44 -0.64 -4.91
N LEU A 249 7.82 -1.44 -4.03
CA LEU A 249 8.47 -1.95 -2.83
C LEU A 249 8.02 -3.39 -2.50
N ASN A 250 8.91 -4.35 -2.71
CA ASN A 250 8.78 -5.67 -2.13
C ASN A 250 9.01 -5.58 -0.61
N LEU A 251 8.02 -6.04 0.17
CA LEU A 251 8.06 -5.95 1.62
C LEU A 251 8.93 -7.01 2.29
N TRP A 252 9.36 -8.05 1.59
CA TRP A 252 10.08 -9.20 2.14
C TRP A 252 9.29 -9.86 3.28
N GLN A 253 8.22 -10.56 2.89
CA GLN A 253 7.23 -11.18 3.78
C GLN A 253 6.66 -10.19 4.78
N GLY A 254 6.02 -9.13 4.27
CA GLY A 254 5.40 -8.10 5.10
C GLY A 254 6.36 -7.18 5.85
N GLY A 255 7.67 -7.40 5.72
CA GLY A 255 8.76 -6.77 6.47
C GLY A 255 9.18 -7.54 7.70
N LYS A 256 8.60 -8.71 7.98
CA LYS A 256 8.77 -9.44 9.25
C LYS A 256 10.21 -9.88 9.52
N ASN A 257 11.05 -9.92 8.49
CA ASN A 257 12.47 -10.20 8.59
C ASN A 257 13.29 -9.07 9.26
N VAL A 258 12.67 -7.92 9.54
CA VAL A 258 13.28 -6.79 10.25
C VAL A 258 12.49 -6.44 11.51
N ASP A 259 13.19 -6.33 12.64
CA ASP A 259 12.57 -5.98 13.92
C ASP A 259 11.99 -4.55 13.85
N GLY A 260 10.76 -4.37 14.32
CA GLY A 260 10.07 -3.08 14.28
C GLY A 260 9.67 -2.60 12.88
N PHE A 261 9.53 -3.54 11.93
CA PHE A 261 9.26 -3.27 10.52
C PHE A 261 8.15 -2.26 10.26
N HIS A 262 7.04 -2.27 10.99
CA HIS A 262 5.96 -1.32 10.76
C HIS A 262 6.37 0.15 10.88
N ALA A 263 7.05 0.50 11.98
CA ALA A 263 7.52 1.86 12.20
C ALA A 263 8.58 2.24 11.16
N ARG A 264 9.44 1.29 10.79
CA ARG A 264 10.48 1.50 9.77
C ARG A 264 9.90 1.71 8.38
N GLN A 265 8.94 0.88 7.97
CA GLN A 265 8.23 1.02 6.68
C GLN A 265 7.52 2.38 6.58
N ILE A 266 6.74 2.76 7.60
CA ILE A 266 6.10 4.09 7.64
C ILE A 266 7.16 5.18 7.52
N HIS A 267 8.23 5.12 8.32
CA HIS A 267 9.30 6.10 8.28
C HIS A 267 9.95 6.21 6.89
N GLN A 268 10.27 5.09 6.25
CA GLN A 268 10.92 5.09 4.93
C GLN A 268 10.00 5.62 3.83
N ILE A 269 8.72 5.22 3.82
CA ILE A 269 7.73 5.72 2.85
C ILE A 269 7.51 7.23 3.04
N SER A 270 7.44 7.67 4.30
CA SER A 270 7.28 9.10 4.64
C SER A 270 8.50 9.91 4.19
N LYS A 271 9.71 9.38 4.40
CA LYS A 271 10.97 10.03 4.02
C LYS A 271 11.17 10.10 2.50
N ALA A 272 10.70 9.10 1.77
CA ALA A 272 10.74 9.08 0.30
C ALA A 272 9.79 10.11 -0.35
N ASP A 273 8.85 10.67 0.43
CA ASP A 273 7.80 11.59 -0.02
C ASP A 273 7.11 11.13 -1.31
N VAL A 274 6.65 9.88 -1.30
CA VAL A 274 5.95 9.27 -2.44
C VAL A 274 4.45 9.47 -2.32
N ASP A 275 3.74 9.37 -3.44
CA ASP A 275 2.30 9.57 -3.53
C ASP A 275 1.53 8.23 -3.66
N VAL A 276 2.13 7.27 -4.37
CA VAL A 276 1.56 5.93 -4.60
C VAL A 276 2.66 4.89 -4.47
N VAL A 277 2.34 3.75 -3.84
CA VAL A 277 3.25 2.62 -3.72
C VAL A 277 2.57 1.34 -4.21
N GLY A 278 3.19 0.67 -5.19
CA GLY A 278 2.91 -0.73 -5.50
C GLY A 278 3.73 -1.63 -4.58
N LEU A 279 3.06 -2.54 -3.88
CA LEU A 279 3.64 -3.39 -2.85
C LEU A 279 3.56 -4.86 -3.26
N GLN A 280 4.61 -5.62 -2.93
CA GLN A 280 4.71 -7.07 -3.13
C GLN A 280 5.03 -7.77 -1.81
N GLU A 281 4.83 -9.09 -1.75
CA GLU A 281 4.99 -9.91 -0.54
C GLU A 281 4.21 -9.36 0.68
N THR A 282 2.99 -8.93 0.43
CA THR A 282 2.16 -8.25 1.43
C THR A 282 1.42 -9.20 2.39
N GLU A 283 1.43 -10.51 2.09
CA GLU A 283 0.80 -11.57 2.89
C GLU A 283 -0.66 -11.25 3.28
N GLY A 284 -1.40 -10.63 2.35
CA GLY A 284 -2.85 -10.41 2.43
C GLY A 284 -3.31 -9.25 3.32
N THR A 285 -2.47 -8.71 4.20
CA THR A 285 -2.93 -7.71 5.20
C THR A 285 -1.95 -6.58 5.45
N HIS A 286 -0.67 -6.72 5.09
CA HIS A 286 0.34 -5.76 5.51
C HIS A 286 0.27 -4.41 4.81
N ALA A 287 -0.28 -4.31 3.59
CA ALA A 287 -0.50 -3.00 2.98
C ALA A 287 -1.63 -2.22 3.67
N LEU A 288 -2.70 -2.89 4.11
CA LEU A 288 -3.78 -2.26 4.86
C LEU A 288 -3.26 -1.65 6.17
N ARG A 289 -2.40 -2.38 6.88
CA ARG A 289 -1.68 -1.88 8.06
C ARG A 289 -0.84 -0.64 7.74
N LEU A 290 -0.13 -0.63 6.62
CA LEU A 290 0.68 0.52 6.20
C LEU A 290 -0.19 1.72 5.83
N ALA A 291 -1.26 1.51 5.08
CA ALA A 291 -2.19 2.55 4.69
C ALA A 291 -2.89 3.18 5.90
N ARG A 292 -3.32 2.37 6.87
CA ARG A 292 -3.82 2.84 8.17
C ARG A 292 -2.80 3.71 8.89
N GLY A 293 -1.54 3.26 8.94
CA GLY A 293 -0.46 3.98 9.59
C GLY A 293 -0.05 5.28 8.91
N LEU A 294 -0.31 5.43 7.62
CA LEU A 294 -0.04 6.61 6.81
C LEU A 294 -1.28 7.50 6.59
N GLY A 295 -2.48 7.08 7.00
CA GLY A 295 -3.72 7.79 6.64
C GLY A 295 -4.03 7.74 5.15
N TRP A 296 -3.64 6.66 4.47
CA TRP A 296 -3.74 6.48 3.01
C TRP A 296 -4.82 5.46 2.64
N TYR A 297 -5.21 5.47 1.36
CA TYR A 297 -6.10 4.47 0.77
C TYR A 297 -5.32 3.20 0.42
N ALA A 298 -5.97 2.04 0.44
CA ALA A 298 -5.37 0.79 -0.01
C ALA A 298 -6.33 -0.08 -0.80
N HIS A 299 -5.76 -0.85 -1.72
CA HIS A 299 -6.35 -2.02 -2.35
C HIS A 299 -5.34 -3.17 -2.30
N GLN A 300 -5.75 -4.33 -1.79
CA GLN A 300 -4.88 -5.43 -1.38
C GLN A 300 -5.44 -6.76 -1.92
N THR A 301 -4.61 -7.58 -2.55
CA THR A 301 -4.90 -8.99 -2.89
C THR A 301 -4.27 -9.90 -1.84
N ALA A 302 -4.04 -11.20 -2.08
CA ALA A 302 -3.27 -12.01 -1.13
C ALA A 302 -1.76 -11.72 -1.11
N ASP A 303 -1.19 -11.13 -2.17
CA ASP A 303 0.27 -11.00 -2.28
C ASP A 303 0.74 -9.61 -2.75
N VAL A 304 -0.06 -8.91 -3.54
CA VAL A 304 0.24 -7.55 -3.97
C VAL A 304 -0.77 -6.54 -3.44
N ALA A 305 -0.37 -5.27 -3.42
CA ALA A 305 -1.27 -4.19 -3.05
C ALA A 305 -0.85 -2.86 -3.67
N ILE A 306 -1.77 -1.91 -3.64
CA ILE A 306 -1.53 -0.51 -3.99
C ILE A 306 -1.98 0.32 -2.80
N ILE A 307 -1.09 1.17 -2.29
CA ILE A 307 -1.45 2.21 -1.31
C ILE A 307 -1.27 3.58 -1.93
N SER A 308 -2.16 4.51 -1.59
CA SER A 308 -2.24 5.82 -2.25
C SER A 308 -2.59 6.93 -1.27
N ARG A 309 -1.85 8.03 -1.34
CA ARG A 309 -2.15 9.31 -0.67
C ARG A 309 -3.49 9.91 -1.15
N TYR A 310 -3.96 9.49 -2.32
CA TYR A 310 -5.17 9.96 -2.99
C TYR A 310 -6.25 8.86 -3.06
N PRO A 311 -7.54 9.22 -3.17
CA PRO A 311 -8.64 8.25 -3.18
C PRO A 311 -8.52 7.24 -4.32
N ILE A 312 -8.70 5.96 -3.96
CA ILE A 312 -8.97 4.89 -4.93
C ILE A 312 -10.47 4.95 -5.25
N VAL A 313 -10.80 5.23 -6.51
CA VAL A 313 -12.19 5.46 -6.94
C VAL A 313 -12.77 4.27 -7.72
N GLU A 314 -11.91 3.39 -8.22
CA GLU A 314 -12.32 2.18 -8.94
C GLU A 314 -11.27 1.08 -8.72
N THR A 315 -11.72 -0.14 -8.45
CA THR A 315 -10.90 -1.34 -8.60
C THR A 315 -11.12 -1.89 -10.00
N LEU A 316 -10.05 -2.00 -10.78
CA LEU A 316 -10.11 -2.58 -12.11
C LEU A 316 -9.91 -4.08 -11.95
N ASN A 317 -10.91 -4.87 -12.35
CA ASN A 317 -10.83 -6.32 -12.28
C ASN A 317 -9.59 -6.81 -13.05
N THR A 318 -8.50 -7.09 -12.34
CA THR A 318 -7.53 -8.06 -12.79
C THR A 318 -8.30 -9.38 -12.81
N THR A 319 -8.18 -10.17 -13.87
CA THR A 319 -8.90 -11.45 -13.97
C THR A 319 -8.70 -12.19 -12.64
N ALA A 320 -9.82 -12.58 -12.01
CA ALA A 320 -9.93 -13.16 -10.67
C ALA A 320 -9.24 -14.53 -10.56
N THR A 321 -8.00 -14.63 -11.02
CA THR A 321 -7.20 -15.84 -11.23
C THR A 321 -5.76 -15.66 -10.74
N THR A 322 -5.30 -14.47 -10.35
CA THR A 322 -3.97 -14.31 -9.76
C THR A 322 -3.96 -13.35 -8.54
N SER A 323 -3.42 -13.83 -7.41
CA SER A 323 -3.08 -12.99 -6.25
C SER A 323 -1.89 -12.06 -6.50
N LYS A 324 -1.29 -12.16 -7.68
CA LYS A 324 0.01 -11.58 -8.07
C LYS A 324 -0.10 -10.26 -8.84
N ALA A 325 -1.31 -9.79 -9.12
CA ALA A 325 -1.53 -8.50 -9.76
C ALA A 325 -2.77 -7.77 -9.20
N ALA A 326 -2.67 -6.45 -9.10
CA ALA A 326 -3.74 -5.55 -8.67
C ALA A 326 -3.78 -4.33 -9.59
N ALA A 327 -4.97 -3.78 -9.82
CA ALA A 327 -5.16 -2.59 -10.64
C ALA A 327 -6.25 -1.69 -10.06
N VAL A 328 -5.96 -0.39 -9.95
CA VAL A 328 -6.90 0.60 -9.44
C VAL A 328 -6.87 1.89 -10.25
N ARG A 329 -7.99 2.60 -10.26
CA ARG A 329 -8.06 4.00 -10.68
C ARG A 329 -7.94 4.89 -9.44
N ILE A 330 -7.01 5.84 -9.48
CA ILE A 330 -6.76 6.80 -8.41
C ILE A 330 -7.15 8.19 -8.89
N ALA A 331 -7.95 8.89 -8.09
CA ALA A 331 -8.36 10.28 -8.34
C ALA A 331 -7.41 11.25 -7.64
N LEU A 332 -6.42 11.76 -8.36
CA LEU A 332 -5.46 12.73 -7.84
C LEU A 332 -6.11 14.11 -7.62
N ASP A 333 -7.08 14.44 -8.47
CA ASP A 333 -7.86 15.67 -8.39
C ASP A 333 -9.31 15.47 -8.84
N GLY A 334 -9.98 14.48 -8.24
CA GLY A 334 -11.33 14.06 -8.65
C GLY A 334 -11.32 13.59 -10.10
N ASP A 335 -12.32 14.00 -10.88
CA ASP A 335 -12.42 13.66 -12.30
C ASP A 335 -11.49 14.50 -13.20
N ARG A 336 -10.89 15.59 -12.68
CA ARG A 336 -9.99 16.45 -13.45
C ARG A 336 -8.63 15.79 -13.74
N GLN A 337 -8.19 14.90 -12.84
CA GLN A 337 -6.89 14.26 -12.95
C GLN A 337 -6.93 12.88 -12.28
N GLN A 338 -6.74 11.85 -13.09
CA GLN A 338 -6.74 10.46 -12.66
C GLN A 338 -5.57 9.70 -13.28
N VAL A 339 -5.17 8.62 -12.61
CA VAL A 339 -4.21 7.65 -13.13
C VAL A 339 -4.73 6.23 -12.88
N ILE A 340 -4.33 5.30 -13.74
CA ILE A 340 -4.49 3.87 -13.50
C ILE A 340 -3.16 3.34 -12.98
N VAL A 341 -3.19 2.64 -11.85
CA VAL A 341 -2.00 2.06 -11.24
C VAL A 341 -2.15 0.56 -11.16
N TRP A 342 -1.10 -0.14 -11.60
CA TRP A 342 -0.93 -1.58 -11.47
C TRP A 342 0.16 -1.89 -10.45
N ALA A 343 -0.06 -2.90 -9.63
CA ALA A 343 0.97 -3.57 -8.85
C ALA A 343 1.11 -5.01 -9.33
N ALA A 344 2.34 -5.50 -9.48
CA ALA A 344 2.62 -6.87 -9.91
C ALA A 344 3.74 -7.52 -9.08
N HIS A 345 3.62 -8.82 -8.85
CA HIS A 345 4.66 -9.67 -8.29
C HIS A 345 4.77 -10.93 -9.15
N LEU A 346 5.64 -10.91 -10.15
CA LEU A 346 5.74 -12.02 -11.10
C LEU A 346 6.60 -13.13 -10.49
N SER A 347 6.25 -14.38 -10.76
CA SER A 347 7.12 -15.51 -10.51
C SER A 347 7.43 -16.21 -11.83
N GLU A 348 8.69 -16.53 -12.08
CA GLU A 348 9.03 -17.47 -13.15
C GLU A 348 8.45 -18.86 -12.81
N ARG A 349 8.02 -19.60 -13.83
CA ARG A 349 7.52 -20.97 -13.69
C ARG A 349 8.69 -21.79 -13.12
N ASP A 350 8.47 -22.39 -11.95
CA ASP A 350 9.40 -23.23 -11.16
C ASP A 350 10.18 -22.54 -10.03
N SER A 351 9.84 -21.29 -9.65
CA SER A 351 10.32 -20.64 -8.41
C SER A 351 11.82 -20.31 -8.35
N SER A 352 12.60 -20.58 -9.39
CA SER A 352 13.99 -20.13 -9.47
C SER A 352 14.07 -18.74 -10.07
N TYR A 353 14.84 -17.87 -9.42
CA TYR A 353 15.25 -16.59 -9.93
C TYR A 353 16.03 -16.78 -11.24
N GLY A 354 15.57 -16.20 -12.36
CA GLY A 354 16.05 -16.49 -13.72
C GLY A 354 17.59 -16.48 -13.86
N PRO A 355 18.30 -15.47 -13.33
CA PRO A 355 19.76 -15.41 -13.35
C PRO A 355 20.50 -16.60 -12.72
N TYR A 356 19.87 -17.39 -11.84
CA TYR A 356 20.49 -18.62 -11.30
C TYR A 356 20.78 -19.66 -12.39
N GLY A 357 19.91 -19.76 -13.40
CA GLY A 357 20.13 -20.65 -14.53
C GLY A 357 21.45 -20.37 -15.23
N PHE A 358 21.77 -19.09 -15.41
CA PHE A 358 23.00 -18.64 -16.04
C PHE A 358 24.20 -18.72 -15.10
N CYS A 359 24.09 -18.08 -13.93
CA CYS A 359 25.23 -17.86 -13.06
C CYS A 359 25.64 -19.12 -12.27
N PHE A 360 24.71 -20.05 -12.04
CA PHE A 360 24.95 -21.23 -11.23
C PHE A 360 24.86 -22.54 -12.00
N GLU A 361 23.91 -22.65 -12.94
CA GLU A 361 23.56 -23.92 -13.59
C GLU A 361 24.12 -24.08 -15.01
N GLY A 362 24.69 -23.01 -15.60
CA GLY A 362 25.30 -23.06 -16.94
C GLY A 362 24.28 -23.22 -18.08
N LYS A 363 23.04 -22.73 -17.90
CA LYS A 363 21.98 -22.73 -18.92
C LYS A 363 22.17 -21.60 -19.94
N ASP A 364 21.75 -21.85 -21.19
CA ASP A 364 21.76 -20.86 -22.27
C ASP A 364 20.51 -19.97 -22.31
N GLY A 365 20.60 -18.81 -22.97
CA GLY A 365 19.60 -17.71 -23.01
C GLY A 365 18.18 -18.07 -23.45
N ALA A 366 18.01 -19.16 -24.21
CA ALA A 366 16.76 -19.54 -24.84
C ALA A 366 15.73 -20.22 -23.91
N ALA A 367 16.10 -20.50 -22.66
CA ALA A 367 15.27 -21.26 -21.71
C ALA A 367 14.44 -20.40 -20.74
N THR A 368 14.39 -19.08 -20.91
CA THR A 368 13.68 -18.19 -19.96
C THR A 368 12.16 -18.32 -20.07
N PRO A 369 11.46 -18.68 -18.96
CA PRO A 369 10.01 -18.86 -18.98
C PRO A 369 9.26 -17.55 -19.30
N ARG A 370 8.18 -17.64 -20.09
CA ARG A 370 7.29 -16.50 -20.35
C ARG A 370 6.40 -16.23 -19.12
N SER A 371 6.38 -14.98 -18.65
CA SER A 371 5.38 -14.53 -17.68
C SER A 371 4.00 -14.43 -18.36
N ARG A 372 2.93 -14.71 -17.61
CA ARG A 372 1.54 -14.70 -18.12
C ARG A 372 0.76 -13.42 -17.77
N ILE A 373 1.44 -12.40 -17.25
CA ILE A 373 0.79 -11.15 -16.84
C ILE A 373 1.16 -10.07 -17.83
N GLY A 374 0.22 -9.71 -18.68
CA GLY A 374 0.25 -8.48 -19.47
C GLY A 374 -0.74 -7.48 -18.88
N PRO A 375 -0.43 -6.17 -18.85
CA PRO A 375 -1.42 -5.17 -18.49
C PRO A 375 -2.59 -5.27 -19.47
N GLY A 376 -3.82 -5.21 -18.95
CA GLY A 376 -5.01 -5.08 -19.79
C GLY A 376 -4.93 -3.83 -20.68
N ARG A 377 -5.84 -3.69 -21.65
CA ARG A 377 -5.88 -2.56 -22.60
C ARG A 377 -5.50 -1.23 -21.93
N LEU A 378 -4.41 -0.63 -22.38
CA LEU A 378 -4.06 0.74 -22.06
C LEU A 378 -5.14 1.65 -22.65
N ALA A 379 -5.78 2.47 -21.82
CA ALA A 379 -6.70 3.49 -22.30
C ALA A 379 -5.89 4.74 -22.65
N ASP A 380 -5.92 5.17 -23.92
CA ASP A 380 -5.10 6.29 -24.43
C ASP A 380 -5.27 7.62 -23.66
N LYS A 381 -6.36 7.77 -22.89
CA LYS A 381 -6.74 9.03 -22.22
C LYS A 381 -6.28 9.16 -20.77
N VAL A 382 -6.04 8.05 -20.06
CA VAL A 382 -5.67 8.07 -18.63
C VAL A 382 -4.30 7.44 -18.50
N PRO A 383 -3.29 8.16 -17.96
CA PRO A 383 -1.97 7.58 -17.80
C PRO A 383 -1.98 6.30 -16.98
N VAL A 384 -1.19 5.34 -17.42
CA VAL A 384 -1.04 4.04 -16.77
C VAL A 384 0.35 3.98 -16.15
N LEU A 385 0.40 3.54 -14.89
CA LEU A 385 1.61 3.30 -14.13
C LEU A 385 1.60 1.85 -13.68
N LEU A 386 2.74 1.17 -13.73
CA LEU A 386 2.89 -0.20 -13.24
C LEU A 386 4.14 -0.28 -12.37
N ALA A 387 3.97 -0.67 -11.11
CA ALA A 387 5.04 -0.86 -10.14
C ALA A 387 5.10 -2.34 -9.75
N GLY A 388 6.26 -2.99 -9.83
CA GLY A 388 6.31 -4.41 -9.50
C GLY A 388 7.70 -4.97 -9.27
N ASP A 389 7.72 -6.10 -8.57
CA ASP A 389 8.84 -7.05 -8.56
C ASP A 389 8.55 -8.11 -9.63
N PHE A 390 9.41 -8.17 -10.64
CA PHE A 390 9.23 -9.05 -11.79
C PHE A 390 9.99 -10.36 -11.63
N HIS A 391 10.79 -10.50 -10.56
CA HIS A 391 11.64 -11.65 -10.28
C HIS A 391 12.53 -12.05 -11.46
N SER A 392 12.79 -11.09 -12.36
CA SER A 392 13.50 -11.22 -13.62
C SER A 392 14.09 -9.87 -14.02
N PRO A 393 15.30 -9.83 -14.61
CA PRO A 393 15.91 -8.60 -15.11
C PRO A 393 15.23 -8.02 -16.36
N SER A 394 15.69 -6.84 -16.80
CA SER A 394 15.25 -6.24 -18.05
C SER A 394 16.09 -6.67 -19.25
N HIS A 395 15.43 -6.82 -20.41
CA HIS A 395 16.08 -6.94 -21.72
C HIS A 395 16.94 -5.71 -22.07
N LEU A 396 16.75 -4.58 -21.37
CA LEU A 396 17.57 -3.38 -21.48
C LEU A 396 18.80 -3.38 -20.56
N ASP A 397 18.83 -4.26 -19.55
CA ASP A 397 19.93 -4.35 -18.57
C ASP A 397 20.97 -5.40 -18.94
N TYR A 398 20.53 -6.48 -19.59
CA TYR A 398 21.39 -7.56 -20.08
C TYR A 398 21.77 -7.26 -21.53
N THR A 399 22.98 -6.74 -21.71
CA THR A 399 23.56 -6.37 -22.99
C THR A 399 24.98 -6.92 -23.07
N GLU A 400 25.57 -6.94 -24.27
CA GLU A 400 26.99 -7.29 -24.42
C GLU A 400 27.90 -6.37 -23.57
N ALA A 401 27.57 -5.09 -23.46
CA ALA A 401 28.36 -4.13 -22.69
C ALA A 401 28.28 -4.34 -21.17
N SER A 402 27.17 -4.92 -20.67
CA SER A 402 26.95 -5.19 -19.25
C SER A 402 27.23 -6.64 -18.85
N ALA A 403 27.70 -7.49 -19.79
CA ALA A 403 27.94 -8.92 -19.56
C ALA A 403 28.81 -9.22 -18.32
N GLY A 404 29.82 -8.37 -18.05
CA GLY A 404 30.70 -8.51 -16.90
C GLY A 404 30.01 -8.37 -15.54
N MET A 405 28.84 -7.74 -15.48
CA MET A 405 28.00 -7.65 -14.27
C MET A 405 27.10 -8.87 -14.11
N HIS A 406 26.82 -9.56 -15.21
CA HIS A 406 25.78 -10.59 -15.34
C HIS A 406 26.38 -11.96 -15.58
N CYS A 407 27.41 -12.30 -14.81
CA CYS A 407 28.14 -13.58 -14.88
C CYS A 407 28.61 -13.99 -16.29
N GLY A 408 28.82 -13.02 -17.19
CA GLY A 408 29.27 -13.23 -18.57
C GLY A 408 28.16 -13.59 -19.57
N ALA A 409 26.88 -13.48 -19.19
CA ALA A 409 25.75 -13.95 -20.00
C ALA A 409 25.54 -13.20 -21.33
N GLY A 410 26.08 -11.99 -21.49
CA GLY A 410 25.86 -11.17 -22.70
C GLY A 410 24.44 -10.59 -22.78
N ALA A 411 23.97 -10.35 -24.00
CA ALA A 411 22.61 -9.90 -24.24
C ALA A 411 21.57 -11.00 -23.99
N VAL A 412 20.56 -10.73 -23.16
CA VAL A 412 19.48 -11.68 -22.84
C VAL A 412 18.13 -11.01 -23.00
N ASP A 413 17.25 -11.67 -23.77
CA ASP A 413 15.94 -11.15 -24.14
C ASP A 413 14.86 -11.49 -23.09
N TRP A 414 14.98 -10.92 -21.90
CA TRP A 414 14.12 -11.27 -20.76
C TRP A 414 12.62 -11.11 -21.07
N PRO A 415 11.82 -12.20 -21.12
CA PRO A 415 10.45 -12.17 -21.63
C PRO A 415 9.52 -11.23 -20.86
N ALA A 416 9.66 -11.15 -19.54
CA ALA A 416 8.77 -10.35 -18.71
C ALA A 416 8.85 -8.85 -19.03
N SER A 417 10.07 -8.32 -19.19
CA SER A 417 10.29 -6.93 -19.58
C SER A 417 9.96 -6.66 -21.05
N ARG A 418 10.14 -7.66 -21.94
CA ARG A 418 9.74 -7.55 -23.36
C ARG A 418 8.24 -7.42 -23.55
N ILE A 419 7.47 -8.24 -22.83
CA ILE A 419 6.00 -8.16 -22.87
C ILE A 419 5.51 -6.77 -22.45
N MET A 420 6.16 -6.11 -21.49
CA MET A 420 5.81 -4.74 -21.11
C MET A 420 6.08 -3.74 -22.25
N ALA A 421 7.25 -3.83 -22.89
CA ALA A 421 7.61 -2.97 -24.02
C ALA A 421 6.69 -3.17 -25.23
N GLU A 422 6.39 -4.42 -25.58
CA GLU A 422 5.44 -4.78 -26.65
C GLU A 422 4.01 -4.30 -26.36
N ALA A 423 3.62 -4.27 -25.08
CA ALA A 423 2.35 -3.70 -24.64
C ALA A 423 2.35 -2.16 -24.66
N GLY A 424 3.46 -1.50 -25.01
CA GLY A 424 3.57 -0.05 -25.11
C GLY A 424 3.95 0.65 -23.81
N LEU A 425 4.39 -0.09 -22.78
CA LEU A 425 4.90 0.48 -21.54
C LEU A 425 6.39 0.82 -21.67
N LYS A 426 6.78 1.96 -21.12
CA LYS A 426 8.15 2.44 -21.06
C LYS A 426 8.75 2.22 -19.68
N ASP A 427 9.98 1.73 -19.63
CA ASP A 427 10.78 1.57 -18.40
C ASP A 427 11.26 2.94 -17.92
N ALA A 428 10.68 3.45 -16.84
CA ALA A 428 10.97 4.81 -16.39
C ALA A 428 12.41 5.00 -15.90
N TYR A 429 13.02 3.94 -15.34
CA TYR A 429 14.40 4.02 -14.88
C TYR A 429 15.36 4.09 -16.07
N ARG A 430 15.11 3.34 -17.15
CA ARG A 430 15.93 3.41 -18.37
C ARG A 430 15.68 4.66 -19.21
N GLU A 431 14.49 5.26 -19.11
CA GLU A 431 14.27 6.59 -19.69
C GLU A 431 15.08 7.67 -18.97
N ALA A 432 15.16 7.62 -17.64
CA ALA A 432 15.98 8.55 -16.85
C ALA A 432 17.48 8.25 -16.96
N HIS A 433 17.85 6.96 -17.03
CA HIS A 433 19.23 6.47 -17.03
C HIS A 433 19.46 5.45 -18.16
N PRO A 434 19.70 5.91 -19.40
CA PRO A 434 19.73 5.03 -20.58
C PRO A 434 20.86 3.99 -20.58
N ASP A 435 21.97 4.26 -19.91
CA ASP A 435 23.15 3.39 -19.93
C ASP A 435 23.13 2.38 -18.76
N PRO A 436 22.99 1.07 -19.03
CA PRO A 436 22.97 0.04 -18.00
C PRO A 436 24.33 -0.23 -17.36
N VAL A 437 25.45 0.22 -17.95
CA VAL A 437 26.79 0.04 -17.39
C VAL A 437 27.08 1.11 -16.34
N THR A 438 26.84 2.38 -16.66
CA THR A 438 27.08 3.46 -15.68
C THR A 438 25.98 3.56 -14.63
N HIS A 439 24.76 3.15 -14.97
CA HIS A 439 23.60 3.21 -14.08
C HIS A 439 22.88 1.85 -14.04
N PRO A 440 23.50 0.81 -13.45
CA PRO A 440 22.93 -0.54 -13.45
C PRO A 440 21.60 -0.63 -12.69
N GLY A 441 21.41 0.20 -11.66
CA GLY A 441 20.12 0.32 -10.97
C GLY A 441 19.73 -0.91 -10.16
N PHE A 442 20.68 -1.72 -9.70
CA PHE A 442 20.40 -2.96 -8.97
C PHE A 442 19.46 -2.75 -7.78
N THR A 443 18.41 -3.56 -7.74
CA THR A 443 17.39 -3.57 -6.68
C THR A 443 17.53 -4.81 -5.80
N TRP A 444 17.98 -5.93 -6.37
CA TRP A 444 18.12 -7.20 -5.67
C TRP A 444 19.56 -7.73 -5.71
N SER A 445 20.13 -8.26 -4.62
CA SER A 445 19.74 -8.06 -3.22
C SER A 445 20.68 -7.07 -2.53
N ILE A 446 20.11 -6.16 -1.74
CA ILE A 446 20.92 -5.17 -1.03
C ILE A 446 21.74 -5.73 0.13
N ILE A 447 21.30 -6.85 0.72
CA ILE A 447 21.89 -7.44 1.93
C ILE A 447 22.42 -8.87 1.75
N LYS A 448 22.03 -9.57 0.67
CA LYS A 448 22.59 -10.88 0.30
C LYS A 448 23.60 -10.67 -0.83
N LYS A 449 24.88 -10.96 -0.56
CA LYS A 449 25.99 -10.85 -1.53
C LYS A 449 26.59 -12.19 -1.94
N ASN A 450 26.35 -13.23 -1.13
CA ASN A 450 26.74 -14.60 -1.42
C ASN A 450 25.52 -15.50 -1.22
N ASN A 451 25.36 -16.49 -2.09
CA ASN A 451 24.26 -17.42 -2.07
C ASN A 451 24.71 -18.75 -1.42
N THR A 452 24.28 -19.00 -0.18
CA THR A 452 24.67 -20.22 0.55
C THR A 452 24.03 -21.49 0.01
N GLU A 453 22.88 -21.39 -0.66
CA GLU A 453 22.20 -22.53 -1.28
C GLU A 453 22.95 -23.01 -2.53
N HIS A 454 23.68 -22.11 -3.19
CA HIS A 454 24.53 -22.39 -4.35
C HIS A 454 26.03 -22.40 -3.99
N GLY A 455 26.38 -22.98 -2.85
CA GLY A 455 27.77 -23.23 -2.47
C GLY A 455 28.58 -21.97 -2.12
N GLY A 456 27.90 -20.88 -1.73
CA GLY A 456 28.54 -19.62 -1.34
C GLY A 456 29.01 -18.77 -2.51
N ARG A 457 28.60 -19.09 -3.76
CA ARG A 457 28.90 -18.27 -4.94
C ARG A 457 28.33 -16.85 -4.79
N PRO A 458 28.94 -15.83 -5.44
CA PRO A 458 28.37 -14.49 -5.45
C PRO A 458 26.92 -14.49 -5.89
N GLU A 459 26.08 -13.80 -5.12
CA GLU A 459 24.66 -13.58 -5.45
C GLU A 459 24.59 -12.67 -6.69
N PRO A 460 23.89 -13.03 -7.77
CA PRO A 460 23.64 -12.11 -8.86
C PRO A 460 23.01 -10.81 -8.32
N GLN A 461 23.41 -9.69 -8.90
CA GLN A 461 22.95 -8.37 -8.46
C GLN A 461 22.28 -7.73 -9.66
N ASP A 462 20.96 -7.58 -9.61
CA ASP A 462 20.18 -7.18 -10.77
C ASP A 462 19.10 -6.16 -10.39
N ARG A 463 18.60 -5.49 -11.42
CA ARG A 463 17.40 -4.67 -11.33
C ARG A 463 16.21 -5.52 -11.75
N ILE A 464 15.41 -5.91 -10.77
CA ILE A 464 14.22 -6.74 -10.97
C ILE A 464 12.92 -6.10 -10.48
N ASP A 465 13.05 -4.93 -9.85
CA ASP A 465 11.93 -4.09 -9.47
C ASP A 465 11.83 -2.91 -10.43
N PHE A 466 10.61 -2.62 -10.89
CA PHE A 466 10.38 -1.66 -11.96
C PHE A 466 9.24 -0.69 -11.65
N VAL A 467 9.36 0.51 -12.22
CA VAL A 467 8.24 1.40 -12.50
C VAL A 467 8.16 1.58 -14.01
N TYR A 468 7.09 1.07 -14.61
CA TYR A 468 6.73 1.25 -15.99
C TYR A 468 5.62 2.29 -16.12
N TYR A 469 5.53 2.96 -17.26
CA TYR A 469 4.44 3.89 -17.53
C TYR A 469 4.00 3.89 -19.00
N ALA A 470 2.75 4.30 -19.25
CA ALA A 470 2.21 4.52 -20.58
C ALA A 470 1.19 5.67 -20.62
N GLY A 471 0.89 6.13 -21.82
CA GLY A 471 0.03 7.29 -22.08
C GLY A 471 0.84 8.58 -22.25
N GLY A 472 0.40 9.46 -23.14
CA GLY A 472 1.13 10.69 -23.51
C GLY A 472 1.08 11.81 -22.46
N GLY A 473 0.36 11.61 -21.36
CA GLY A 473 0.12 12.64 -20.33
C GLY A 473 1.17 12.71 -19.21
N LEU A 474 2.21 11.87 -19.25
CA LEU A 474 3.27 11.84 -18.24
C LEU A 474 4.66 11.97 -18.86
N ARG A 475 5.55 12.65 -18.13
CA ARG A 475 6.98 12.75 -18.43
C ARG A 475 7.80 12.36 -17.21
N VAL A 476 8.81 11.52 -17.38
CA VAL A 476 9.76 11.19 -16.31
C VAL A 476 10.60 12.43 -15.98
N VAL A 477 10.64 12.79 -14.70
CA VAL A 477 11.50 13.87 -14.18
C VAL A 477 12.76 13.30 -13.55
N ASP A 478 12.60 12.22 -12.79
CA ASP A 478 13.68 11.55 -12.07
C ASP A 478 13.26 10.11 -11.74
N SER A 479 14.24 9.20 -11.65
CA SER A 479 14.04 7.83 -11.21
C SER A 479 15.25 7.33 -10.43
N GLU A 480 15.03 6.88 -9.20
CA GLU A 480 16.09 6.44 -8.29
C GLU A 480 15.79 5.07 -7.67
N GLN A 481 16.81 4.42 -7.10
CA GLN A 481 16.68 3.17 -6.37
C GLN A 481 16.77 3.45 -4.86
N TRP A 482 15.63 3.75 -4.25
CA TRP A 482 15.52 4.19 -2.87
C TRP A 482 15.82 3.06 -1.88
N ALA A 483 16.74 3.29 -0.97
CA ALA A 483 16.94 2.48 0.23
C ALA A 483 17.64 3.32 1.31
N SER A 484 17.29 3.10 2.58
CA SER A 484 17.98 3.77 3.68
C SER A 484 19.34 3.14 3.93
N ASP A 485 20.39 3.92 3.69
CA ASP A 485 21.78 3.54 3.87
C ASP A 485 22.42 4.15 5.14
N ILE A 486 21.64 4.82 5.98
CA ILE A 486 22.11 5.45 7.23
C ILE A 486 21.34 4.88 8.44
N PRO A 487 22.02 4.14 9.34
CA PRO A 487 23.36 3.58 9.18
C PRO A 487 23.39 2.54 8.05
N LYS A 488 24.59 2.25 7.54
CA LYS A 488 24.79 1.26 6.46
C LYS A 488 24.11 -0.07 6.82
N PRO A 489 23.30 -0.67 5.92
CA PRO A 489 22.61 -1.90 6.20
C PRO A 489 23.62 -3.02 6.51
N LYS A 490 23.35 -3.79 7.56
CA LYS A 490 24.08 -5.02 7.84
C LYS A 490 23.63 -6.11 6.88
N MET A 491 24.59 -6.87 6.37
CA MET A 491 24.34 -7.98 5.45
C MET A 491 23.65 -9.14 6.17
N PHE A 492 23.01 -10.02 5.41
CA PHE A 492 22.49 -11.28 5.91
C PHE A 492 23.61 -12.12 6.58
N PRO A 493 23.37 -12.78 7.73
CA PRO A 493 22.11 -12.88 8.50
C PRO A 493 21.92 -11.79 9.57
N ASN A 494 22.78 -10.76 9.64
CA ASN A 494 22.80 -9.75 10.71
C ASN A 494 21.84 -8.56 10.47
N HIS A 495 20.92 -8.67 9.51
CA HIS A 495 20.08 -7.59 8.97
C HIS A 495 18.91 -7.18 9.88
N ARG A 496 18.54 -7.99 10.88
CA ARG A 496 17.29 -7.82 11.67
C ARG A 496 17.08 -6.42 12.27
N LYS A 497 18.16 -5.68 12.52
CA LYS A 497 18.11 -4.32 13.09
C LYS A 497 18.31 -3.19 12.09
N ASN A 498 18.35 -3.48 10.77
CA ASN A 498 18.52 -2.48 9.72
C ASN A 498 17.35 -1.47 9.69
N MET A 499 17.65 -0.21 9.39
CA MET A 499 16.62 0.82 9.22
C MET A 499 15.80 0.63 7.95
N TRP A 500 16.40 0.06 6.92
CA TRP A 500 15.71 -0.37 5.72
C TRP A 500 15.04 -1.74 5.96
N PRO A 501 13.71 -1.87 5.75
CA PRO A 501 12.94 -3.04 6.17
C PRO A 501 12.73 -4.11 5.07
N SER A 502 13.59 -4.15 4.04
CA SER A 502 13.49 -5.09 2.91
C SER A 502 14.88 -5.53 2.44
N ASP A 503 14.97 -6.62 1.70
CA ASP A 503 16.18 -7.04 0.98
C ASP A 503 16.24 -6.53 -0.47
N HIS A 504 15.21 -5.83 -0.93
CA HIS A 504 15.16 -5.07 -2.19
C HIS A 504 15.41 -3.57 -1.98
N ARG A 505 15.99 -2.86 -2.96
CA ARG A 505 15.78 -1.40 -3.09
C ARG A 505 14.42 -1.14 -3.72
N ALA A 506 13.85 0.01 -3.42
CA ALA A 506 12.57 0.44 -3.96
C ALA A 506 12.79 1.44 -5.11
N PRO A 507 12.49 1.09 -6.37
CA PRO A 507 12.41 2.08 -7.44
C PRO A 507 11.43 3.19 -7.04
N VAL A 508 11.85 4.45 -7.16
CA VAL A 508 11.02 5.64 -6.98
C VAL A 508 11.15 6.51 -8.22
N THR A 509 10.04 6.77 -8.90
CA THR A 509 10.01 7.61 -10.10
C THR A 509 9.11 8.82 -9.87
N THR A 510 9.61 9.99 -10.21
CA THR A 510 8.83 11.24 -10.24
C THR A 510 8.36 11.50 -11.67
N PHE A 511 7.06 11.66 -11.83
CA PHE A 511 6.46 12.09 -13.10
C PHE A 511 5.88 13.50 -12.97
N GLU A 512 5.94 14.25 -14.07
CA GLU A 512 5.16 15.45 -14.30
C GLU A 512 4.03 15.17 -15.27
N PHE A 513 2.89 15.80 -15.04
CA PHE A 513 1.80 15.81 -16.02
C PHE A 513 2.13 16.80 -17.13
N VAL A 514 1.96 16.38 -18.38
CA VAL A 514 2.10 17.26 -19.55
C VAL A 514 0.73 17.57 -20.12
N ASP A 515 0.47 18.85 -20.39
CA ASP A 515 -0.75 19.27 -21.07
C ASP A 515 -0.74 18.72 -22.50
N SER A 516 -1.70 17.85 -22.83
CA SER A 516 -1.89 17.29 -24.17
C SER A 516 -2.41 18.31 -25.21
N GLY A 517 -2.25 19.61 -24.95
CA GLY A 517 -2.92 20.71 -25.64
C GLY A 517 -2.03 21.77 -26.28
N LYS A 518 -0.75 21.48 -26.57
CA LYS A 518 0.12 22.30 -27.44
C LYS A 518 1.14 21.41 -28.18
N GLY A 519 0.65 20.65 -29.15
CA GLY A 519 1.43 20.00 -30.19
C GLY A 519 1.05 20.58 -31.54
#